data_AF-A0A9D4CQ08-F1
#
_entry.id   AF-A0A9D4CQ08-F1
#
_cell.length_a   1.000
_cell.length_b   1.000
_cell.length_c   1.000
_cell.angle_alpha   90.00
_cell.angle_beta   90.00
_cell.angle_gamma   90.00
#
_symmetry.space_group_name_H-M   'P 1'
#
loop_
_entity.id
_entity.type
_entity.pdbx_description
1 polymer ?
#
loop_
_entity_poly.entity_id
_entity_poly.type
_entity_poly.pdbx_seq_one_letter_code
_entity_poly.pdbx_strand_id
1 'polypeptide(L)'
;MERFSHSDHVDKKVNDDLAKFVNSSFRNKLSDDKMNELLKEVHLPEICEALVKTRVNQGIWRLLRAQVQYDDNKMQSVQELLVKAASNITKYVDILANSTENPSVQCM
;
A
#
# COMPACT_ATOMS: atom_id res chain seq x y z
N MET A 1 11.51 26.39 -9.89
CA MET A 1 10.75 25.19 -9.47
C MET A 1 9.38 25.68 -9.04
N GLU A 2 8.43 25.75 -9.97
CA GLU A 2 7.07 26.21 -9.68
C GLU A 2 6.37 25.13 -8.85
N ARG A 3 5.93 25.49 -7.63
CA ARG A 3 5.05 24.63 -6.85
C ARG A 3 3.71 24.59 -7.57
N PHE A 4 3.32 23.43 -8.08
CA PHE A 4 1.97 23.19 -8.58
C PHE A 4 0.97 23.55 -7.48
N SER A 5 0.31 24.71 -7.63
CA SER A 5 -0.81 25.13 -6.80
C SER A 5 -2.07 24.54 -7.40
N HIS A 6 -2.32 23.25 -7.15
CA HIS A 6 -3.68 22.72 -7.22
C HIS A 6 -4.27 22.83 -5.82
N SER A 7 -5.36 23.60 -5.68
CA SER A 7 -6.18 23.53 -4.48
C SER A 7 -6.87 22.17 -4.48
N ASP A 8 -6.29 21.21 -3.76
CA ASP A 8 -6.90 19.88 -3.63
C ASP A 8 -8.31 20.04 -3.05
N HIS A 9 -9.29 19.38 -3.67
CA HIS A 9 -10.63 19.30 -3.10
C HIS A 9 -10.55 18.51 -1.79
N VAL A 10 -10.87 19.16 -0.66
CA VAL A 10 -10.75 18.57 0.68
C VAL A 10 -12.09 18.01 1.12
N ASP A 11 -12.08 16.74 1.54
CA ASP A 11 -13.24 16.03 2.10
C ASP A 11 -13.48 16.36 3.58
N LYS A 12 -14.48 15.71 4.20
CA LYS A 12 -14.76 15.85 5.63
C LYS A 12 -13.53 15.53 6.49
N LYS A 13 -13.38 16.27 7.60
CA LYS A 13 -12.28 16.10 8.55
C LYS A 13 -12.27 14.69 9.16
N VAL A 14 -11.10 14.04 9.15
CA VAL A 14 -10.83 12.80 9.91
C VAL A 14 -10.48 13.11 11.37
N ASN A 15 -10.46 12.10 12.24
CA ASN A 15 -10.06 12.26 13.64
C ASN A 15 -8.69 12.97 13.77
N ASP A 16 -8.56 13.91 14.72
CA ASP A 16 -7.37 14.75 14.88
C ASP A 16 -6.09 13.98 15.20
N ASP A 17 -6.18 12.92 15.99
CA ASP A 17 -5.02 12.10 16.34
C ASP A 17 -4.59 11.23 15.17
N LEU A 18 -5.56 10.71 14.40
CA LEU A 18 -5.27 10.04 13.13
C LEU A 18 -4.59 11.00 12.15
N ALA A 19 -5.09 12.24 12.02
CA ALA A 19 -4.49 13.25 11.15
C ALA A 19 -3.05 13.59 11.57
N LYS A 20 -2.78 13.75 12.88
CA LYS A 20 -1.43 13.98 13.39
C LYS A 20 -0.51 12.80 13.10
N PHE A 21 -1.00 11.58 13.32
CA PHE A 21 -0.23 10.36 13.05
C PHE A 21 0.14 10.25 11.58
N VAL A 22 -0.83 10.36 10.65
CA VAL A 22 -0.59 10.31 9.20
C VAL A 22 0.41 11.38 8.78
N ASN A 23 0.23 12.62 9.23
CA ASN A 23 1.17 13.70 8.92
C ASN A 23 2.60 13.41 9.42
N SER A 24 2.75 12.85 10.62
CA SER A 24 4.06 12.44 11.14
C SER A 24 4.68 11.32 10.32
N SER A 25 3.90 10.31 9.95
CA SER A 25 4.35 9.16 9.17
C SER A 25 4.78 9.53 7.75
N PHE A 26 4.09 10.45 7.09
CA PHE A 26 4.43 10.87 5.72
C PHE A 26 5.55 11.93 5.67
N ARG A 27 5.76 12.70 6.74
CA ARG A 27 6.90 13.64 6.83
C ARG A 27 8.22 12.93 7.13
N ASN A 28 8.17 11.86 7.92
CA ASN A 28 9.36 11.16 8.36
C ASN A 28 9.55 9.89 7.52
N LYS A 29 10.49 9.93 6.57
CA LYS A 29 10.86 8.74 5.80
C LYS A 29 11.29 7.63 6.77
N LEU A 30 10.70 6.45 6.66
CA LEU A 30 11.21 5.26 7.34
C LEU A 30 12.61 4.93 6.81
N SER A 31 13.49 4.39 7.67
CA SER A 31 14.74 3.82 7.18
C SER A 31 14.43 2.66 6.23
N ASP A 32 15.27 2.47 5.22
CA ASP A 32 15.06 1.44 4.21
C ASP A 32 15.00 0.04 4.86
N ASP A 33 15.78 -0.20 5.93
CA ASP A 33 15.74 -1.44 6.72
C ASP A 33 14.37 -1.69 7.37
N LYS A 34 13.82 -0.68 8.05
CA LYS A 34 12.53 -0.78 8.73
C LYS A 34 11.38 -0.91 7.74
N MET A 35 11.50 -0.25 6.59
CA MET A 35 10.55 -0.42 5.49
C MET A 35 10.60 -1.85 4.94
N ASN A 36 11.80 -2.40 4.71
CA ASN A 36 11.96 -3.77 4.23
C ASN A 36 11.44 -4.81 5.22
N GLU A 37 11.64 -4.62 6.52
CA GLU A 37 11.05 -5.47 7.57
C GLU A 37 9.52 -5.45 7.51
N LEU A 38 8.90 -4.26 7.53
CA LEU A 38 7.46 -4.13 7.44
C LEU A 38 6.89 -4.79 6.18
N LEU A 39 7.60 -4.69 5.05
CA LEU A 39 7.18 -5.29 3.77
C LEU A 39 7.34 -6.81 3.71
N LYS A 40 8.11 -7.44 4.60
CA LYS A 40 8.19 -8.90 4.72
C LYS A 40 6.98 -9.48 5.45
N GLU A 41 6.48 -8.75 6.44
CA GLU A 41 5.32 -9.14 7.25
C GLU A 41 3.98 -9.00 6.48
N VAL A 42 3.98 -8.29 5.35
CA VAL A 42 2.77 -8.17 4.52
C VAL A 42 2.57 -9.45 3.70
N HIS A 43 1.76 -10.34 4.25
CA HIS A 43 1.24 -11.49 3.52
C HIS A 43 0.01 -11.10 2.69
N LEU A 44 -0.05 -11.57 1.45
CA LEU A 44 -1.23 -11.42 0.59
C LEU A 44 -2.42 -12.20 1.17
N PRO A 45 -3.63 -11.61 1.24
CA PRO A 45 -4.83 -12.36 1.58
C PRO A 45 -5.12 -13.39 0.50
N GLU A 46 -5.52 -14.60 0.90
CA GLU A 46 -5.67 -15.77 0.01
C GLU A 46 -6.66 -15.56 -1.15
N ILE A 47 -7.63 -14.65 -1.01
CA ILE A 47 -8.73 -14.44 -1.98
C ILE A 47 -8.45 -13.27 -2.94
N CYS A 48 -7.36 -12.51 -2.75
CA CYS A 48 -7.05 -11.35 -3.60
C CYS A 48 -6.20 -11.75 -4.84
N GLU A 49 -6.72 -12.62 -5.71
CA GLU A 49 -6.01 -13.16 -6.88
C GLU A 49 -5.52 -12.09 -7.88
N ALA A 50 -6.20 -10.94 -7.94
CA ALA A 50 -5.80 -9.81 -8.78
C ALA A 50 -4.62 -9.02 -8.19
N LEU A 51 -4.30 -9.21 -6.91
CA LEU A 51 -3.29 -8.46 -6.17
C LEU A 51 -1.92 -9.16 -6.26
N VAL A 52 -1.50 -9.51 -7.47
CA VAL A 52 -0.29 -10.30 -7.71
C VAL A 52 0.91 -9.41 -8.02
N LYS A 53 2.09 -9.85 -7.59
CA LYS A 53 3.36 -9.28 -8.04
C LYS A 53 3.54 -9.55 -9.54
N THR A 54 3.86 -8.51 -10.30
CA THR A 54 4.23 -8.62 -11.73
C THR A 54 5.38 -9.59 -11.89
N ARG A 55 5.23 -10.56 -12.80
CA ARG A 55 6.25 -11.57 -13.12
C ARG A 55 6.82 -11.26 -14.50
N VAL A 56 8.14 -11.28 -14.63
CA VAL A 56 8.81 -11.16 -15.93
C VAL A 56 8.84 -12.50 -16.66
N ASN A 57 8.52 -12.47 -17.95
CA ASN A 57 8.82 -13.59 -18.84
C ASN A 57 10.33 -13.61 -19.09
N GLN A 58 11.03 -14.63 -18.58
CA GLN A 58 12.48 -14.74 -18.66
C GLN A 58 13.03 -14.80 -20.10
N GLY A 59 12.25 -15.31 -21.04
CA GLY A 59 12.65 -15.38 -22.46
C GLY A 59 12.71 -13.98 -23.10
N ILE A 60 11.70 -13.15 -22.86
CA ILE A 60 11.67 -11.76 -23.33
C ILE A 60 12.67 -10.91 -22.55
N TRP A 61 12.77 -11.13 -21.23
CA TRP A 61 13.64 -10.38 -20.33
C TRP A 61 15.10 -10.34 -20.81
N ARG A 62 15.63 -11.50 -21.22
CA ARG A 62 17.02 -11.64 -21.69
C ARG A 62 17.30 -10.90 -23.00
N LEU A 63 16.26 -10.57 -23.78
CA LEU A 63 16.38 -9.82 -25.03
C LEU A 63 16.37 -8.30 -24.80
N LEU A 64 15.97 -7.84 -23.62
CA LEU A 64 15.95 -6.42 -23.28
C LEU A 64 17.35 -5.89 -22.99
N ARG A 65 17.56 -4.60 -23.30
CA ARG A 65 18.78 -3.88 -22.93
C ARG A 65 18.85 -3.70 -21.41
N ALA A 66 20.06 -3.67 -20.85
CA ALA A 66 20.29 -3.51 -19.41
C ALA A 66 19.56 -2.29 -18.80
N GLN A 67 19.53 -1.16 -19.51
CA GLN A 67 18.79 0.03 -19.06
C GLN A 67 17.28 -0.23 -18.94
N VAL A 68 16.69 -0.93 -19.91
CA VAL A 68 15.26 -1.27 -19.89
C VAL A 68 14.94 -2.23 -18.76
N GLN A 69 15.82 -3.22 -18.53
CA GLN A 69 15.69 -4.13 -17.38
C GLN A 69 15.78 -3.38 -16.05
N TYR A 70 16.68 -2.41 -15.94
CA TYR A 70 16.83 -1.58 -14.73
C TYR A 70 15.57 -0.75 -14.45
N ASP A 71 15.03 -0.08 -15.47
CA ASP A 71 13.83 0.75 -15.33
C ASP A 71 12.60 -0.10 -15.02
N ASP A 72 12.47 -1.27 -15.66
CA ASP A 72 11.38 -2.21 -15.38
C ASP A 72 11.47 -2.79 -13.96
N ASN A 73 12.67 -3.17 -13.48
CA ASN A 73 12.88 -3.62 -12.10
C ASN A 73 12.49 -2.55 -11.06
N LYS A 74 12.80 -1.28 -11.33
CA LYS A 74 12.35 -0.18 -10.49
C LYS A 74 10.83 -0.10 -10.44
N MET A 75 10.18 -0.19 -11.60
CA MET A 75 8.73 -0.14 -11.68
C MET A 75 8.06 -1.32 -10.99
N GLN A 76 8.61 -2.53 -11.11
CA GLN A 76 8.15 -3.71 -10.37
C GLN A 76 8.25 -3.52 -8.86
N SER A 77 9.33 -2.88 -8.38
CA SER A 77 9.50 -2.59 -6.95
C SER A 77 8.42 -1.65 -6.44
N VAL A 78 8.04 -0.64 -7.24
CA VAL A 78 6.92 0.26 -6.94
C VAL A 78 5.58 -0.47 -6.97
N GLN A 79 5.35 -1.32 -7.97
CA GLN A 79 4.14 -2.13 -8.06
C GLN A 79 3.99 -3.09 -6.87
N GLU A 80 5.08 -3.73 -6.45
CA GLU A 80 5.09 -4.61 -5.27
C GLU A 80 4.73 -3.84 -3.99
N LEU A 81 5.27 -2.63 -3.82
CA LEU A 81 4.94 -1.78 -2.68
C LEU A 81 3.45 -1.41 -2.66
N LEU A 82 2.88 -1.05 -3.81
CA LEU A 82 1.45 -0.73 -3.94
C LEU A 82 0.56 -1.94 -3.61
N VAL A 83 0.91 -3.12 -4.13
CA VAL A 83 0.24 -4.39 -3.83
C VAL A 83 0.23 -4.68 -2.33
N LYS A 84 1.38 -4.51 -1.66
CA LYS A 84 1.48 -4.71 -0.20
C LYS A 84 0.68 -3.67 0.59
N ALA A 85 0.73 -2.41 0.19
CA ALA A 85 -0.07 -1.36 0.83
C ALA A 85 -1.58 -1.65 0.70
N ALA A 86 -2.05 -1.99 -0.50
CA ALA A 86 -3.44 -2.36 -0.75
C ALA A 86 -3.86 -3.62 0.04
N SER A 87 -2.96 -4.61 0.17
CA SER A 87 -3.21 -5.81 0.97
C SER A 87 -3.48 -5.47 2.43
N ASN A 88 -2.63 -4.62 3.02
CA ASN A 88 -2.80 -4.19 4.41
C ASN A 88 -4.07 -3.38 4.61
N ILE A 89 -4.36 -2.43 3.70
CA ILE A 89 -5.60 -1.66 3.76
C ILE A 89 -6.81 -2.60 3.70
N THR A 90 -6.81 -3.58 2.79
CA THR A 90 -7.89 -4.57 2.65
C THR A 90 -8.10 -5.34 3.95
N LYS A 91 -7.02 -5.81 4.61
CA LYS A 91 -7.10 -6.49 5.91
C LYS A 91 -7.67 -5.59 7.00
N TYR A 92 -7.23 -4.34 7.09
CA TYR A 92 -7.77 -3.42 8.10
C TYR A 92 -9.24 -3.07 7.85
N VAL A 93 -9.65 -2.92 6.58
CA VAL A 93 -11.05 -2.71 6.21
C VAL A 93 -11.89 -3.93 6.56
N ASP A 94 -11.42 -5.15 6.28
CA ASP A 94 -12.09 -6.39 6.65
C ASP A 94 -12.27 -6.49 8.18
N ILE A 95 -11.21 -6.23 8.94
CA ILE A 95 -11.28 -6.17 10.41
C ILE A 95 -12.31 -5.13 10.87
N LEU A 96 -12.33 -3.92 10.29
CA LEU A 96 -13.27 -2.87 10.66
C LEU A 96 -14.72 -3.25 10.33
N ALA A 97 -14.97 -3.84 9.16
CA ALA A 97 -16.28 -4.31 8.75
C ALA A 97 -16.78 -5.44 9.68
N ASN A 98 -15.93 -6.42 9.96
CA ASN A 98 -16.29 -7.56 10.82
C ASN A 98 -16.30 -7.18 12.32
N SER A 99 -15.61 -6.12 12.74
CA SER A 99 -15.72 -5.56 14.09
C SER A 99 -17.07 -4.89 14.34
N THR A 100 -17.79 -4.50 13.28
CA THR A 100 -19.19 -4.04 13.40
C THR A 100 -20.19 -5.20 13.48
N GLU A 101 -19.78 -6.43 13.18
CA GLU A 101 -20.55 -7.65 13.45
C GLU A 101 -20.23 -8.19 14.85
N ASN A 102 -20.53 -7.40 15.89
CA ASN A 102 -20.79 -7.96 17.20
C ASN A 102 -22.31 -8.00 17.43
N PRO A 103 -22.94 -9.19 17.35
CA PRO A 103 -24.36 -9.38 17.55
C PRO A 103 -24.69 -9.41 19.05
N SER A 104 -24.61 -8.25 19.71
CA SER A 104 -25.37 -8.04 20.94
C SER A 104 -26.79 -7.61 20.55
N VAL A 105 -27.61 -8.62 20.27
CA VAL A 105 -28.96 -8.80 20.82
C VAL A 105 -29.21 -7.76 21.93
N GLN A 106 -30.05 -6.75 21.74
CA GLN A 106 -31.50 -6.92 21.76
C GLN A 106 -31.89 -7.79 22.97
N CYS A 107 -31.67 -7.29 24.18
CA CYS A 107 -32.29 -7.86 25.37
C CYS A 107 -32.60 -6.76 26.39
N MET A 108 -33.89 -6.67 26.69
CA MET A 108 -34.64 -5.77 27.60
C MET A 108 -34.98 -4.36 27.09
#